data_AF-A0A6A6LHE1-F1
#
_entry.id   AF-A0A6A6LHE1-F1
#
_cell.length_a   1.000
_cell.length_b   1.000
_cell.length_c   1.000
_cell.angle_alpha   90.00
_cell.angle_beta   90.00
_cell.angle_gamma   90.00
#
_symmetry.space_group_name_H-M   'P 1'
#
loop_
_entity.id
_entity.type
_entity.pdbx_description
1 polymer ?
#
loop_
_entity_poly.entity_id
_entity_poly.type
_entity_poly.pdbx_seq_one_letter_code
_entity_poly.pdbx_strand_id
1 'polypeptide(L)'
;MGAYKVFSEVSPLIQFVNFTCNQALLEALSDADRIHIIDFDIGFGAQWASFMQELPRNRGAPSLKITAFASPSTHHPVEVLLMRENLTQFANEVGISFELDVVNFDSLEQNCYSLSIFRPNENEAVAVNFPIWSSSNQPSALPSLLRFIKQLSPKIVVSLDRGCDRTDLPFPQHILHALQSYIHLLESLDAVNVASDVVNKIEKCLLQPRIESTVLGRLRAPEKMPNWKTIFASAGFSPVPFSNFTETQAECVVKRTPVRGFHVEKRQALLVLCWQRRELISASAWRC
;
A
#
# COMPACT_ATOMS: atom_id res chain seq x y z
N MET A 1 11.91 -2.43 11.63
CA MET A 1 10.83 -2.00 12.55
C MET A 1 11.08 -0.63 13.22
N GLY A 2 12.24 -0.38 13.86
CA GLY A 2 12.46 0.88 14.59
C GLY A 2 12.42 2.17 13.77
N ALA A 3 12.88 2.18 12.51
CA ALA A 3 12.78 3.36 11.64
C ALA A 3 11.34 3.65 11.20
N TYR A 4 10.54 2.61 10.95
CA TYR A 4 9.13 2.72 10.57
C TYR A 4 8.29 3.36 11.68
N LYS A 5 8.46 2.89 12.91
CA LYS A 5 7.79 3.46 14.09
C LYS A 5 8.09 4.95 14.22
N VAL A 6 9.38 5.29 14.22
CA VAL A 6 9.84 6.68 14.32
C VAL A 6 9.30 7.53 13.16
N PHE A 7 9.29 7.01 11.93
CA PHE A 7 8.73 7.73 10.78
C PHE A 7 7.23 8.02 10.97
N SER A 8 6.46 7.08 11.51
CA SER A 8 5.05 7.32 11.82
C SER A 8 4.84 8.35 12.93
N GLU A 9 5.78 8.52 13.86
CA GLU A 9 5.66 9.51 14.92
C GLU A 9 5.92 10.94 14.40
N VAL A 10 6.74 11.09 13.36
CA VAL A 10 7.17 12.41 12.85
C VAL A 10 6.47 12.84 11.55
N SER A 11 5.87 11.90 10.81
CA SER A 11 5.20 12.18 9.53
C SER A 11 3.83 11.51 9.48
N PRO A 12 2.79 12.21 8.96
CA PRO A 12 1.46 11.62 8.79
C PRO A 12 1.39 10.58 7.67
N LEU A 13 2.46 10.40 6.89
CA LEU A 13 2.44 9.60 5.66
C LEU A 13 1.99 8.16 5.92
N ILE A 14 2.55 7.51 6.94
CA ILE A 14 2.20 6.11 7.26
C ILE A 14 0.73 5.99 7.68
N GLN A 15 0.27 6.84 8.60
CA GLN A 15 -1.11 6.79 9.08
C GLN A 15 -2.11 7.15 7.98
N PHE A 16 -1.79 8.15 7.15
CA PHE A 16 -2.62 8.52 6.01
C PHE A 16 -2.82 7.32 5.10
N VAL A 17 -1.73 6.64 4.71
CA VAL A 17 -1.79 5.44 3.86
C VAL A 17 -2.62 4.34 4.51
N ASN A 18 -2.26 3.94 5.73
CA ASN A 18 -2.88 2.80 6.39
C ASN A 18 -4.36 3.06 6.66
N PHE A 19 -4.72 4.21 7.23
CA PHE A 19 -6.10 4.48 7.63
C PHE A 19 -7.01 4.72 6.42
N THR A 20 -6.53 5.43 5.40
CA THR A 20 -7.32 5.67 4.18
C THR A 20 -7.64 4.36 3.45
N CYS A 21 -6.64 3.47 3.31
CA CYS A 21 -6.85 2.16 2.70
C CYS A 21 -7.72 1.25 3.59
N ASN A 22 -7.42 1.17 4.89
CA ASN A 22 -8.17 0.33 5.82
C ASN A 22 -9.62 0.74 5.90
N GLN A 23 -9.93 2.04 5.91
CA GLN A 23 -11.31 2.51 5.97
C GLN A 23 -12.11 2.09 4.73
N ALA A 24 -11.53 2.19 3.53
CA ALA A 24 -12.16 1.70 2.31
C ALA A 24 -12.37 0.18 2.33
N LEU A 25 -11.40 -0.58 2.86
CA LEU A 25 -11.52 -2.02 3.05
C LEU A 25 -12.64 -2.37 4.04
N LEU A 26 -12.68 -1.73 5.20
CA LEU A 26 -13.69 -1.95 6.25
C LEU A 26 -15.10 -1.68 5.73
N GLU A 27 -15.29 -0.59 4.99
CA GLU A 27 -16.59 -0.25 4.40
C GLU A 27 -17.05 -1.32 3.40
N ALA A 28 -16.15 -1.78 2.51
CA ALA A 28 -16.46 -2.77 1.49
C ALA A 28 -16.65 -4.20 2.04
N LEU A 29 -16.12 -4.48 3.23
CA LEU A 29 -16.12 -5.79 3.88
C LEU A 29 -17.03 -5.85 5.12
N SER A 30 -17.83 -4.82 5.36
CA SER A 30 -18.62 -4.65 6.59
C SER A 30 -19.62 -5.77 6.88
N ASP A 31 -20.13 -6.44 5.85
CA ASP A 31 -21.09 -7.55 5.95
C ASP A 31 -20.44 -8.94 5.89
N ALA A 32 -19.11 -9.04 5.89
CA ALA A 32 -18.39 -10.30 5.69
C ALA A 32 -17.90 -10.92 7.00
N ASP A 33 -18.30 -12.17 7.25
CA ASP A 33 -17.79 -12.96 8.39
C ASP A 33 -16.43 -13.60 8.10
N ARG A 34 -16.09 -13.79 6.82
CA ARG A 34 -14.82 -14.36 6.35
C ARG A 34 -14.18 -13.42 5.34
N ILE A 35 -13.06 -12.83 5.73
CA ILE A 35 -12.32 -11.84 4.93
C ILE A 35 -11.04 -12.48 4.41
N HIS A 36 -10.79 -12.32 3.11
CA HIS A 36 -9.52 -12.70 2.48
C HIS A 36 -8.88 -11.46 1.83
N ILE A 37 -7.76 -11.03 2.41
CA ILE A 37 -6.95 -9.96 1.86
C ILE A 37 -5.84 -10.54 0.98
N ILE A 38 -5.70 -10.01 -0.22
CA ILE A 38 -4.56 -10.29 -1.08
C ILE A 38 -3.69 -9.03 -1.11
N ASP A 39 -2.48 -9.15 -0.59
CA ASP A 39 -1.58 -8.03 -0.37
C ASP A 39 -0.31 -8.16 -1.22
N PHE A 40 0.04 -7.09 -1.93
CA PHE A 40 1.21 -7.02 -2.82
C PHE A 40 2.40 -6.21 -2.25
N ASP A 41 2.32 -5.76 -1.00
CA ASP A 41 3.38 -5.05 -0.28
C ASP A 41 3.14 -5.09 1.24
N ILE A 42 3.28 -6.28 1.85
CA ILE A 42 2.87 -6.48 3.25
C ILE A 42 3.75 -5.70 4.23
N GLY A 43 4.95 -5.35 3.79
CA GLY A 43 5.94 -4.61 4.56
C GLY A 43 6.17 -5.24 5.94
N PHE A 44 5.95 -4.44 6.99
CA PHE A 44 6.09 -4.89 8.38
C PHE A 44 4.76 -5.31 9.04
N GLY A 45 3.65 -5.40 8.30
CA GLY A 45 2.33 -5.78 8.83
C GLY A 45 1.59 -4.70 9.61
N ALA A 46 2.13 -3.49 9.75
CA ALA A 46 1.52 -2.43 10.56
C ALA A 46 0.11 -2.01 10.08
N GLN A 47 -0.12 -2.00 8.76
CA GLN A 47 -1.44 -1.76 8.19
C GLN A 47 -2.45 -2.81 8.67
N TRP A 48 -2.05 -4.08 8.65
CA TRP A 48 -2.91 -5.21 8.99
C TRP A 48 -3.18 -5.32 10.48
N ALA A 49 -2.20 -4.99 11.33
CA ALA A 49 -2.45 -4.84 12.76
C ALA A 49 -3.50 -3.74 13.03
N SER A 50 -3.39 -2.58 12.37
CA SER A 50 -4.40 -1.52 12.49
C SER A 50 -5.77 -1.95 11.93
N PHE A 51 -5.81 -2.69 10.83
CA PHE A 51 -7.05 -3.21 10.25
C PHE A 51 -7.76 -4.17 11.22
N MET A 52 -7.00 -5.10 11.81
CA MET A 52 -7.50 -6.05 12.82
C MET A 52 -8.12 -5.35 14.04
N GLN A 53 -7.58 -4.21 14.48
CA GLN A 53 -8.13 -3.47 15.61
C GLN A 53 -9.53 -2.90 15.32
N GLU A 54 -9.79 -2.52 14.08
CA GLU A 54 -11.02 -1.84 13.65
C GLU A 54 -12.08 -2.82 13.15
N LEU A 55 -11.79 -4.12 13.07
CA LEU A 55 -12.78 -5.12 12.66
C LEU A 55 -13.93 -5.21 13.68
N PRO A 56 -15.20 -5.18 13.22
CA PRO A 56 -16.36 -5.17 14.10
C PRO A 56 -16.46 -6.48 14.88
N ARG A 57 -16.82 -6.39 16.17
CA ARG A 57 -16.97 -7.55 17.08
C ARG A 57 -18.42 -7.89 17.42
N ASN A 58 -19.37 -7.11 16.92
CA ASN A 58 -20.76 -7.13 17.39
C ASN A 58 -21.52 -8.43 17.04
N ARG A 59 -21.04 -9.23 16.08
CA ARG A 59 -21.66 -10.50 15.63
C ARG A 59 -20.76 -11.73 15.84
N GLY A 60 -19.66 -11.57 16.57
CA GLY A 60 -18.50 -12.48 16.53
C GLY A 60 -17.38 -11.85 15.71
N ALA A 61 -16.12 -12.12 16.06
CA ALA A 61 -14.98 -11.59 15.32
C ALA A 61 -14.88 -12.31 13.95
N PRO A 62 -14.79 -11.58 12.83
CA PRO A 62 -14.64 -12.21 11.52
C PRO A 62 -13.31 -12.96 11.44
N SER A 63 -13.25 -14.02 10.63
CA SER A 63 -11.98 -14.69 10.32
C SER A 63 -11.25 -13.90 9.24
N LEU A 64 -9.95 -13.66 9.45
CA LEU A 64 -9.10 -12.92 8.53
C LEU A 64 -8.00 -13.82 7.96
N LYS A 65 -8.03 -14.02 6.64
CA LYS A 65 -6.93 -14.61 5.90
C LYS A 65 -6.19 -13.51 5.14
N ILE A 66 -4.86 -13.53 5.18
CA ILE A 66 -4.03 -12.68 4.33
C ILE A 66 -3.15 -13.58 3.46
N THR A 67 -3.18 -13.34 2.14
CA THR A 67 -2.18 -13.88 1.22
C THR A 67 -1.28 -12.74 0.77
N ALA A 68 -0.04 -12.77 1.25
CA ALA A 68 0.95 -11.75 1.03
C ALA A 68 1.95 -12.19 -0.04
N PHE A 69 2.14 -11.35 -1.06
CA PHE A 69 3.21 -11.53 -2.01
C PHE A 69 4.49 -10.91 -1.48
N ALA A 70 5.54 -11.72 -1.37
CA ALA A 70 6.87 -11.29 -1.00
C ALA A 70 7.87 -11.81 -2.04
N SER A 71 8.84 -10.98 -2.42
CA SER A 71 9.96 -11.44 -3.25
C SER A 71 11.21 -11.58 -2.37
N PRO A 72 11.98 -12.68 -2.48
CA PRO A 72 13.27 -12.83 -1.80
C PRO A 72 14.27 -11.70 -2.11
N SER A 73 14.08 -10.98 -3.22
CA SER A 73 14.92 -9.83 -3.59
C SER A 73 14.61 -8.55 -2.80
N THR A 74 13.43 -8.47 -2.19
CA THR A 74 12.94 -7.29 -1.48
C THR A 74 12.61 -7.55 -0.01
N HIS A 75 12.39 -8.81 0.35
CA HIS A 75 12.00 -9.22 1.70
C HIS A 75 12.99 -10.26 2.21
N HIS A 76 13.74 -9.90 3.26
CA HIS A 76 14.66 -10.84 3.87
C HIS A 76 13.87 -11.94 4.61
N PRO A 77 14.23 -13.23 4.51
CA PRO A 77 13.46 -14.32 5.12
C PRO A 77 13.17 -14.14 6.62
N VAL A 78 14.14 -13.58 7.36
CA VAL A 78 13.98 -13.26 8.79
C VAL A 78 12.93 -12.18 9.03
N GLU A 79 12.84 -11.16 8.17
CA GLU A 79 11.83 -10.11 8.31
C GLU A 79 10.43 -10.65 8.04
N VAL A 80 10.28 -11.54 7.05
CA VAL A 80 9.02 -12.24 6.76
C VAL A 80 8.57 -13.09 7.93
N LEU A 81 9.50 -13.83 8.55
CA LEU A 81 9.22 -14.65 9.74
C LEU A 81 8.76 -13.78 10.92
N LEU A 82 9.52 -12.73 11.24
CA LEU A 82 9.16 -11.82 12.33
C LEU A 82 7.82 -11.12 12.06
N MET A 83 7.55 -10.71 10.83
CA MET A 83 6.27 -10.10 10.45
C MET A 83 5.11 -11.09 10.66
N ARG A 84 5.28 -12.35 10.24
CA ARG A 84 4.28 -13.42 10.46
C ARG A 84 4.02 -13.65 11.94
N GLU A 85 5.07 -13.77 12.76
CA GLU A 85 4.95 -13.98 14.20
C GLU A 85 4.23 -12.81 14.88
N ASN A 86 4.62 -11.57 14.56
CA ASN A 86 4.01 -10.37 15.12
C ASN A 86 2.52 -10.25 14.75
N LEU A 87 2.14 -10.49 13.49
CA LEU A 87 0.73 -10.44 13.09
C LEU A 87 -0.10 -11.56 13.75
N THR A 88 0.47 -12.76 13.87
CA THR A 88 -0.20 -13.90 14.50
C THR A 88 -0.41 -13.65 16.00
N GLN A 89 0.63 -13.16 16.69
CA GLN A 89 0.52 -12.78 18.09
C GLN A 89 -0.53 -11.68 18.28
N PHE A 90 -0.47 -10.64 17.44
CA PHE A 90 -1.40 -9.53 17.53
C PHE A 90 -2.85 -9.97 17.30
N ALA A 91 -3.11 -10.82 16.30
CA ALA A 91 -4.43 -11.38 16.04
C ALA A 91 -4.98 -12.15 17.25
N ASN A 92 -4.12 -12.94 17.93
CA ASN A 92 -4.50 -13.63 19.16
C ASN A 92 -4.86 -12.65 20.29
N GLU A 93 -4.09 -11.57 20.45
CA GLU A 93 -4.33 -10.53 21.46
C GLU A 93 -5.67 -9.79 21.23
N VAL A 94 -6.03 -9.55 19.97
CA VAL A 94 -7.31 -8.91 19.62
C VAL A 94 -8.48 -9.88 19.47
N GLY A 95 -8.23 -11.20 19.57
CA GLY A 95 -9.24 -12.25 19.51
C GLY A 95 -9.78 -12.55 18.11
N ILE A 96 -8.94 -12.44 17.07
CA ILE A 96 -9.31 -12.67 15.67
C ILE A 96 -8.72 -14.01 15.19
N SER A 97 -9.55 -14.82 14.53
CA SER A 97 -9.08 -16.01 13.82
C SER A 97 -8.28 -15.56 12.60
N PHE A 98 -6.98 -15.87 12.57
CA PHE A 98 -6.05 -15.33 11.59
C PHE A 98 -5.21 -16.39 10.89
N GLU A 99 -5.08 -16.27 9.57
CA GLU A 99 -4.21 -17.09 8.72
C GLU A 99 -3.36 -16.19 7.82
N LEU A 100 -2.06 -16.49 7.70
CA LEU A 100 -1.15 -15.78 6.81
C LEU A 100 -0.43 -16.75 5.88
N ASP A 101 -0.69 -16.61 4.58
CA ASP A 101 0.05 -17.27 3.51
C ASP A 101 1.03 -16.29 2.88
N VAL A 102 2.29 -16.70 2.72
CA VAL A 102 3.29 -15.88 2.01
C VAL A 102 3.64 -16.60 0.73
N VAL A 103 3.42 -15.92 -0.39
CA VAL A 103 3.65 -16.45 -1.73
C VAL A 103 4.81 -15.70 -2.36
N ASN A 104 5.71 -16.43 -3.01
CA ASN A 104 6.82 -15.82 -3.74
C ASN A 104 6.28 -15.06 -4.97
N PHE A 105 6.43 -13.74 -4.97
CA PHE A 105 6.00 -12.88 -6.08
C PHE A 105 6.76 -13.19 -7.38
N ASP A 106 8.06 -13.49 -7.29
CA ASP A 106 8.89 -13.79 -8.47
C ASP A 106 8.49 -15.11 -9.14
N SER A 107 7.77 -15.97 -8.42
CA SER A 107 7.22 -17.22 -8.94
C SER A 107 5.87 -17.04 -9.63
N LEU A 108 5.31 -15.83 -9.71
CA LEU A 108 4.17 -15.49 -10.57
C LEU A 108 4.59 -15.44 -12.06
N GLU A 109 5.28 -16.46 -12.54
CA GLU A 109 5.35 -16.70 -13.98
C GLU A 109 3.99 -17.25 -14.45
N GLN A 110 3.70 -17.05 -15.74
CA GLN A 110 2.40 -16.99 -16.44
C GLN A 110 1.34 -18.08 -16.13
N ASN A 111 1.66 -19.14 -15.37
CA ASN A 111 0.79 -20.27 -15.03
C ASN A 111 0.35 -20.34 -13.55
N CYS A 112 0.80 -19.44 -12.66
CA CYS A 112 0.43 -19.47 -11.23
C CYS A 112 -0.98 -18.95 -10.91
N TYR A 113 -1.67 -18.34 -11.87
CA TYR A 113 -3.04 -17.84 -11.70
C TYR A 113 -4.09 -18.96 -11.52
N SER A 114 -3.69 -20.23 -11.61
CA SER A 114 -4.52 -21.41 -11.37
C SER A 114 -4.32 -22.05 -9.98
N LEU A 115 -3.48 -21.49 -9.10
CA LEU A 115 -3.22 -22.07 -7.78
C LEU A 115 -4.51 -22.10 -6.94
N SER A 116 -4.76 -23.24 -6.29
CA SER A 116 -5.91 -23.46 -5.41
C SER A 116 -5.99 -22.45 -4.26
N ILE A 117 -4.86 -21.86 -3.85
CA ILE A 117 -4.78 -20.81 -2.82
C ILE A 117 -5.54 -19.53 -3.20
N PHE A 118 -5.79 -19.33 -4.49
CA PHE A 118 -6.47 -18.15 -5.05
C PHE A 118 -7.90 -18.45 -5.49
N ARG A 119 -8.41 -19.67 -5.23
CA ARG A 119 -9.84 -19.96 -5.37
C ARG A 119 -10.50 -19.54 -4.06
N PRO A 120 -11.21 -18.41 -4.02
CA PRO A 120 -11.91 -18.00 -2.81
C PRO A 120 -12.88 -19.13 -2.46
N ASN A 121 -13.01 -19.45 -1.17
CA ASN A 121 -14.14 -20.29 -0.77
C ASN A 121 -15.44 -19.50 -1.11
N GLU A 122 -16.53 -20.19 -1.44
CA GLU A 122 -17.77 -19.54 -1.89
C GLU A 122 -18.35 -18.50 -0.90
N ASN A 123 -17.90 -18.52 0.36
CA ASN A 123 -18.33 -17.63 1.44
C ASN A 123 -17.27 -16.59 1.87
N GLU A 124 -16.15 -16.42 1.14
CA GLU A 124 -15.11 -15.45 1.49
C GLU A 124 -15.24 -14.14 0.70
N ALA A 125 -15.18 -13.01 1.41
CA ALA A 125 -15.10 -11.70 0.80
C ALA A 125 -13.64 -11.34 0.52
N VAL A 126 -13.28 -11.26 -0.76
CA VAL A 126 -11.92 -10.92 -1.19
C VAL A 126 -11.76 -9.41 -1.33
N ALA A 127 -10.66 -8.87 -0.80
CA ALA A 127 -10.20 -7.52 -1.10
C ALA A 127 -8.70 -7.52 -1.42
N VAL A 128 -8.25 -6.55 -2.21
CA VAL A 128 -6.86 -6.50 -2.68
C VAL A 128 -6.21 -5.19 -2.28
N ASN A 129 -5.03 -5.28 -1.65
CA ASN A 129 -4.12 -4.16 -1.43
C ASN A 129 -3.02 -4.22 -2.50
N PHE A 130 -3.12 -3.33 -3.50
CA PHE A 130 -2.24 -3.33 -4.66
C PHE A 130 -1.56 -1.97 -4.86
N PRO A 131 -0.44 -1.70 -4.18
CA PRO A 131 0.35 -0.51 -4.49
C PRO A 131 0.95 -0.57 -5.89
N ILE A 132 0.94 0.55 -6.61
CA ILE A 132 1.40 0.59 -8.01
C ILE A 132 2.88 0.20 -8.12
N TRP A 133 3.68 0.56 -7.12
CA TRP A 133 5.11 0.23 -7.10
C TRP A 133 5.41 -1.26 -6.97
N SER A 134 4.45 -2.10 -6.59
CA SER A 134 4.61 -3.56 -6.60
C SER A 134 4.84 -4.10 -8.01
N SER A 135 4.49 -3.32 -9.05
CA SER A 135 4.74 -3.65 -10.46
C SER A 135 5.92 -2.89 -11.10
N SER A 136 6.61 -2.00 -10.38
CA SER A 136 7.65 -1.12 -10.99
C SER A 136 8.85 -1.88 -11.57
N ASN A 137 9.15 -3.09 -11.08
CA ASN A 137 10.24 -3.91 -11.62
C ASN A 137 9.85 -4.69 -12.87
N GLN A 138 8.55 -4.95 -13.07
CA GLN A 138 8.01 -5.62 -14.25
C GLN A 138 6.74 -4.89 -14.73
N PRO A 139 6.87 -3.64 -15.22
CA PRO A 139 5.71 -2.85 -15.60
C PRO A 139 4.85 -3.57 -16.65
N SER A 140 5.48 -4.25 -17.62
CA SER A 140 4.79 -5.01 -18.68
C SER A 140 3.90 -6.15 -18.17
N ALA A 141 4.11 -6.63 -16.94
CA ALA A 141 3.27 -7.65 -16.32
C ALA A 141 1.96 -7.08 -15.74
N LEU A 142 1.87 -5.77 -15.54
CA LEU A 142 0.72 -5.12 -14.88
C LEU A 142 -0.63 -5.47 -15.53
N PRO A 143 -0.83 -5.46 -16.86
CA PRO A 143 -2.10 -5.84 -17.47
C PRO A 143 -2.51 -7.29 -17.16
N SER A 144 -1.54 -8.21 -17.12
CA SER A 144 -1.80 -9.62 -16.78
C SER A 144 -2.11 -9.78 -15.29
N LEU A 145 -1.43 -9.02 -14.44
CA LEU A 145 -1.67 -9.02 -13.00
C LEU A 145 -3.05 -8.46 -12.65
N LEU A 146 -3.48 -7.40 -13.33
CA LEU A 146 -4.83 -6.85 -13.18
C LEU A 146 -5.90 -7.82 -13.67
N ARG A 147 -5.64 -8.58 -14.74
CA ARG A 147 -6.54 -9.65 -15.18
C ARG A 147 -6.67 -10.74 -14.12
N PHE A 148 -5.58 -11.13 -13.48
CA PHE A 148 -5.59 -12.05 -12.35
C PHE A 148 -6.39 -11.49 -11.17
N ILE A 149 -6.10 -10.25 -10.74
CA ILE A 149 -6.84 -9.58 -9.67
C ILE A 149 -8.34 -9.56 -9.99
N LYS A 150 -8.72 -9.32 -11.25
CA LYS A 150 -10.13 -9.36 -11.67
C LYS A 150 -10.75 -10.76 -11.57
N GLN A 151 -10.00 -11.83 -11.88
CA GLN A 151 -10.48 -13.21 -11.75
C GLN A 151 -10.80 -13.60 -10.29
N LEU A 152 -10.14 -12.95 -9.33
CA LEU A 152 -10.41 -13.12 -7.89
C LEU A 152 -11.76 -12.51 -7.49
N SER A 153 -12.40 -11.72 -8.37
CA SER A 153 -13.67 -11.03 -8.14
C SER A 153 -13.71 -10.24 -6.83
N PRO A 154 -12.70 -9.40 -6.54
CA PRO A 154 -12.62 -8.68 -5.27
C PRO A 154 -13.76 -7.68 -5.10
N LYS A 155 -14.24 -7.54 -3.87
CA LYS A 155 -15.20 -6.50 -3.47
C LYS A 155 -14.62 -5.10 -3.67
N ILE A 156 -13.32 -4.96 -3.42
CA ILE A 156 -12.59 -3.71 -3.57
C ILE A 156 -11.10 -3.99 -3.82
N VAL A 157 -10.48 -3.12 -4.62
CA VAL A 157 -9.03 -3.01 -4.75
C VAL A 157 -8.62 -1.62 -4.26
N VAL A 158 -7.79 -1.55 -3.23
CA VAL A 158 -7.15 -0.30 -2.81
C VAL A 158 -5.76 -0.22 -3.41
N SER A 159 -5.38 0.96 -3.90
CA SER A 159 -4.11 1.16 -4.57
C SER A 159 -3.49 2.49 -4.17
N LEU A 160 -2.16 2.50 -4.08
CA LEU A 160 -1.34 3.61 -3.65
C LEU A 160 -0.34 3.99 -4.74
N ASP A 161 -0.19 5.29 -4.94
CA ASP A 161 0.76 5.87 -5.88
C ASP A 161 1.60 6.93 -5.17
N ARG A 162 2.92 6.79 -5.20
CA ARG A 162 3.85 7.77 -4.60
C ARG A 162 3.98 9.04 -5.45
N GLY A 163 3.41 9.06 -6.65
CA GLY A 163 3.54 10.15 -7.61
C GLY A 163 4.95 10.28 -8.22
N CYS A 164 5.98 9.73 -7.58
CA CYS A 164 7.38 9.82 -8.01
C CYS A 164 7.70 8.94 -9.23
N ASP A 165 6.94 7.87 -9.47
CA ASP A 165 7.20 6.92 -10.55
C ASP A 165 6.43 7.30 -11.83
N ARG A 166 7.12 8.03 -12.71
CA ARG A 166 6.61 8.50 -14.00
C ARG A 166 7.14 7.66 -15.16
N THR A 167 6.66 6.42 -15.24
CA THR A 167 7.08 5.44 -16.27
C THR A 167 6.72 5.87 -17.70
N ASP A 168 5.86 6.87 -17.86
CA ASP A 168 5.54 7.52 -19.14
C ASP A 168 6.68 8.42 -19.66
N LEU A 169 7.57 8.88 -18.78
CA LEU A 169 8.66 9.80 -19.12
C LEU A 169 9.96 9.07 -19.56
N PRO A 170 10.80 9.73 -20.38
CA PRO A 170 12.19 9.29 -20.61
C PRO A 170 12.99 9.24 -19.30
N PHE A 171 14.00 8.35 -19.24
CA PHE A 171 14.80 8.12 -18.02
C PHE A 171 15.31 9.39 -17.33
N PRO A 172 15.96 10.37 -18.00
CA PRO A 172 16.45 11.56 -17.31
C PRO A 172 15.35 12.39 -16.64
N GLN A 173 14.18 12.49 -17.29
CA GLN A 173 13.04 13.24 -16.76
C GLN A 173 12.36 12.49 -15.60
N HIS A 174 12.30 11.17 -15.68
CA HIS A 174 11.85 10.32 -14.57
C HIS A 174 12.73 10.51 -13.32
N ILE A 175 14.06 10.49 -13.48
CA ILE A 175 14.99 10.70 -12.35
C ILE A 175 14.82 12.10 -11.75
N LEU A 176 14.69 13.15 -12.56
CA LEU A 176 14.44 14.50 -12.06
C LEU A 176 13.12 14.60 -11.31
N HIS A 177 12.07 13.95 -11.81
CA HIS A 177 10.76 13.91 -11.14
C HIS A 177 10.84 13.17 -9.81
N ALA A 178 11.46 11.99 -9.79
CA ALA A 178 11.64 11.21 -8.57
C ALA A 178 12.46 11.99 -7.53
N LEU A 179 13.57 12.61 -7.94
CA LEU A 179 14.39 13.45 -7.07
C LEU A 179 13.57 14.60 -6.46
N GLN A 180 12.76 15.28 -7.26
CA GLN A 180 11.87 16.34 -6.76
C GLN A 180 10.91 15.82 -5.70
N SER A 181 10.25 14.67 -5.93
CA SER A 181 9.35 14.06 -4.94
C SER A 181 10.06 13.73 -3.62
N TYR A 182 11.29 13.20 -3.68
CA TYR A 182 12.08 12.92 -2.48
C TYR A 182 12.54 14.18 -1.75
N ILE A 183 12.88 15.25 -2.47
CA ILE A 183 13.17 16.56 -1.87
C ILE A 183 11.98 17.04 -1.04
N HIS A 184 10.75 16.97 -1.55
CA HIS A 184 9.57 17.42 -0.79
C HIS A 184 9.32 16.58 0.45
N LEU A 185 9.58 15.27 0.38
CA LEU A 185 9.48 14.41 1.54
C LEU A 185 10.54 14.74 2.60
N LEU A 186 11.78 15.00 2.19
CA LEU A 186 12.88 15.39 3.08
C LEU A 186 12.62 16.76 3.72
N GLU A 187 12.19 17.76 2.94
CA GLU A 187 11.77 19.08 3.46
C GLU A 187 10.66 18.95 4.52
N SER A 188 9.75 17.99 4.35
CA SER A 188 8.68 17.73 5.31
C SER A 188 9.19 17.12 6.62
N LEU A 189 10.28 16.35 6.57
CA LEU A 189 10.93 15.77 7.76
C LEU A 189 11.76 16.81 8.51
N ASP A 190 12.49 17.65 7.78
CA ASP A 190 13.28 18.74 8.35
C ASP A 190 12.41 19.73 9.12
N ALA A 191 11.18 19.97 8.65
CA ALA A 191 10.24 20.87 9.31
C ALA A 191 9.75 20.38 10.68
N VAL A 192 9.91 19.10 11.04
CA VAL A 192 9.53 18.54 12.35
C VAL A 192 10.54 18.89 13.44
N ASN A 193 11.75 19.35 13.07
CA ASN A 193 12.82 19.74 13.98
C ASN A 193 13.15 18.64 15.03
N VAL A 194 13.21 17.39 14.57
CA VAL A 194 13.61 16.24 15.39
C VAL A 194 15.13 16.04 15.36
N ALA A 195 15.66 15.28 16.31
CA ALA A 195 17.10 15.02 16.38
C ALA A 195 17.65 14.43 15.07
N SER A 196 18.83 14.86 14.64
CA SER A 196 19.44 14.42 13.37
C SER A 196 19.55 12.89 13.26
N ASP A 197 19.82 12.19 14.37
CA ASP A 197 19.91 10.73 14.42
C ASP A 197 18.60 10.02 14.02
N VAL A 198 17.46 10.64 14.35
CA VAL A 198 16.11 10.17 14.01
C VAL A 198 15.89 10.28 12.50
N VAL A 199 16.21 11.44 11.92
CA VAL A 199 16.09 11.69 10.48
C VAL A 199 17.03 10.77 9.70
N ASN A 200 18.30 10.69 10.10
CA ASN A 200 19.30 9.81 9.49
C ASN A 200 18.84 8.34 9.45
N LYS A 201 18.16 7.88 10.50
CA LYS A 201 17.60 6.53 10.57
C LYS A 201 16.44 6.33 9.58
N ILE A 202 15.55 7.31 9.44
CA ILE A 202 14.46 7.29 8.45
C ILE A 202 15.05 7.27 7.04
N GLU A 203 15.98 8.17 6.74
CA GLU A 203 16.61 8.29 5.44
C GLU A 203 17.29 6.99 5.02
N LYS A 204 18.21 6.46 5.85
CA LYS A 204 18.98 5.27 5.51
C LYS A 204 18.14 3.99 5.46
N CYS A 205 17.20 3.83 6.39
CA CYS A 205 16.46 2.57 6.49
C CYS A 205 15.17 2.54 5.66
N LEU A 206 14.58 3.69 5.30
CA LEU A 206 13.31 3.74 4.57
C LEU A 206 13.41 4.46 3.24
N LEU A 207 14.07 5.62 3.17
CA LEU A 207 14.08 6.42 1.94
C LEU A 207 15.12 5.92 0.94
N GLN A 208 16.35 5.65 1.38
CA GLN A 208 17.43 5.18 0.53
C GLN A 208 17.05 3.88 -0.22
N PRO A 209 16.55 2.80 0.42
CA PRO A 209 16.16 1.60 -0.31
C PRO A 209 15.04 1.86 -1.33
N ARG A 210 14.14 2.80 -1.04
CA ARG A 210 13.07 3.20 -1.97
C ARG A 210 13.63 3.98 -3.16
N ILE A 211 14.55 4.92 -2.93
CA ILE A 211 15.24 5.68 -3.98
C ILE A 211 15.99 4.70 -4.90
N GLU A 212 16.79 3.81 -4.32
CA GLU A 212 17.52 2.78 -5.07
C GLU A 212 16.57 1.91 -5.90
N SER A 213 15.46 1.47 -5.31
CA SER A 213 14.44 0.70 -6.02
C SER A 213 13.81 1.47 -7.19
N THR A 214 13.46 2.76 -7.02
CA THR A 214 12.92 3.60 -8.10
C THR A 214 13.91 3.77 -9.25
N VAL A 215 15.19 4.00 -8.95
CA VAL A 215 16.25 4.16 -9.97
C VAL A 215 16.53 2.84 -10.68
N LEU A 216 16.77 1.76 -9.91
CA LEU A 216 17.12 0.45 -10.45
C LEU A 216 15.95 -0.20 -11.19
N GLY A 217 14.72 -0.02 -10.71
CA GLY A 217 13.50 -0.50 -11.38
C GLY A 217 13.37 0.08 -12.78
N ARG A 218 13.60 1.39 -12.92
CA ARG A 218 13.57 2.05 -14.24
C ARG A 218 14.73 1.62 -15.15
N LEU A 219 15.91 1.37 -14.60
CA LEU A 219 17.05 0.83 -15.38
C LEU A 219 16.77 -0.58 -15.90
N ARG A 220 16.12 -1.43 -15.10
CA ARG A 220 15.74 -2.80 -15.49
C ARG A 220 14.59 -2.85 -16.49
N ALA A 221 13.64 -1.93 -16.38
CA ALA A 221 12.48 -1.83 -17.26
C ALA A 221 12.39 -0.42 -17.89
N PRO A 222 13.14 -0.16 -18.98
CA PRO A 222 13.19 1.15 -19.63
C PRO A 222 11.95 1.45 -20.49
N GLU A 223 11.08 0.46 -20.70
CA GLU A 223 9.88 0.59 -21.53
C GLU A 223 8.95 1.68 -20.97
N LYS A 224 8.47 2.55 -21.86
CA LYS A 224 7.45 3.53 -21.47
C LYS A 224 6.13 2.82 -21.31
N MET A 225 5.42 3.15 -20.25
CA MET A 225 4.07 2.63 -20.04
C MET A 225 3.02 3.72 -19.96
N PRO A 226 1.79 3.43 -20.43
CA PRO A 226 0.65 4.29 -20.18
C PRO A 226 0.47 4.51 -18.68
N ASN A 227 -0.18 5.63 -18.33
CA ASN A 227 -0.53 5.92 -16.95
C ASN A 227 -1.29 4.73 -16.32
N TRP A 228 -0.87 4.29 -15.13
CA TRP A 228 -1.43 3.12 -14.46
C TRP A 228 -2.96 3.18 -14.31
N LYS A 229 -3.54 4.38 -14.12
CA LYS A 229 -5.01 4.57 -14.03
C LYS A 229 -5.71 4.19 -15.32
N THR A 230 -5.09 4.48 -16.47
CA THR A 230 -5.60 4.08 -17.79
C THR A 230 -5.54 2.57 -17.96
N ILE A 231 -4.49 1.93 -17.42
CA ILE A 231 -4.34 0.47 -17.45
C ILE A 231 -5.41 -0.20 -16.58
N PHE A 232 -5.69 0.34 -15.38
CA PHE A 232 -6.80 -0.12 -14.53
C PHE A 232 -8.15 -0.02 -15.25
N ALA A 233 -8.46 1.14 -15.82
CA ALA A 233 -9.69 1.33 -16.59
C ALA A 233 -9.79 0.36 -17.78
N SER A 234 -8.67 0.13 -18.49
CA SER A 234 -8.62 -0.80 -19.63
C SER A 234 -8.75 -2.26 -19.23
N ALA A 235 -8.35 -2.63 -18.01
CA ALA A 235 -8.62 -3.93 -17.40
C ALA A 235 -10.07 -4.05 -16.87
N GLY A 236 -10.87 -2.98 -17.01
CA GLY A 236 -12.27 -2.91 -16.64
C GLY A 236 -12.49 -2.69 -15.15
N PHE A 237 -11.56 -2.02 -14.46
CA PHE A 237 -11.78 -1.52 -13.12
C PHE A 237 -12.42 -0.12 -13.18
N SER A 238 -13.35 0.15 -12.27
CA SER A 238 -13.99 1.46 -12.11
C SER A 238 -13.53 2.13 -10.82
N PRO A 239 -13.18 3.43 -10.84
CA PRO A 239 -12.74 4.13 -9.63
C PRO A 239 -13.90 4.32 -8.65
N VAL A 240 -13.58 4.24 -7.35
CA VAL A 240 -14.50 4.41 -6.24
C VAL A 240 -14.15 5.68 -5.48
N PRO A 241 -15.08 6.65 -5.36
CA PRO A 241 -14.85 7.77 -4.46
C PRO A 241 -14.81 7.27 -3.02
N PHE A 242 -13.86 7.78 -2.24
CA PHE A 242 -13.82 7.55 -0.80
C PHE A 242 -15.04 8.19 -0.11
N SER A 243 -15.46 7.61 1.02
CA SER A 243 -16.55 8.16 1.83
C SER A 243 -16.13 9.46 2.52
N ASN A 244 -17.11 10.28 2.90
CA ASN A 244 -16.86 11.48 3.71
C ASN A 244 -16.20 11.14 5.05
N PHE A 245 -16.43 9.94 5.58
CA PHE A 245 -15.79 9.47 6.80
C PHE A 245 -14.30 9.24 6.58
N THR A 246 -13.92 8.54 5.50
CA THR A 246 -12.53 8.34 5.09
C THR A 246 -11.81 9.67 4.86
N GLU A 247 -12.48 10.63 4.18
CA GLU A 247 -11.95 11.98 3.96
C GLU A 247 -11.68 12.71 5.28
N THR A 248 -12.66 12.70 6.20
CA THR A 248 -12.54 13.34 7.51
C THR A 248 -11.43 12.69 8.34
N GLN A 249 -11.31 11.36 8.30
CA GLN A 249 -10.28 10.62 9.00
C GLN A 249 -8.87 10.99 8.48
N ALA A 250 -8.70 11.06 7.16
CA ALA A 250 -7.44 11.47 6.54
C ALA A 250 -7.06 12.92 6.93
N GLU A 251 -8.02 13.85 6.95
CA GLU A 251 -7.79 15.20 7.45
C GLU A 251 -7.41 15.24 8.93
N CYS A 252 -8.04 14.40 9.77
CA CYS A 252 -7.73 14.32 11.19
C CYS A 252 -6.30 13.84 11.44
N VAL A 253 -5.80 12.89 10.65
CA VAL A 253 -4.40 12.45 10.70
C VAL A 253 -3.45 13.63 10.51
N VAL A 254 -3.70 14.44 9.48
CA VAL A 254 -2.87 15.60 9.18
C VAL A 254 -2.98 16.68 10.26
N LYS A 255 -4.19 16.95 10.76
CA LYS A 255 -4.43 17.94 11.83
C LYS A 255 -3.71 17.58 13.15
N ARG A 256 -3.42 16.29 13.38
CA ARG A 256 -2.67 15.81 14.55
C ARG A 256 -1.16 15.90 14.40
N THR A 257 -0.65 16.15 13.18
CA THR A 257 0.79 16.30 12.94
C THR A 257 1.27 17.62 13.55
N PRO A 258 2.42 17.63 14.26
CA PRO A 258 2.91 18.84 14.94
C PRO A 258 3.29 19.97 13.98
N VAL A 259 3.52 19.66 12.70
CA VAL A 259 4.04 20.59 11.69
C VAL A 259 2.94 21.05 10.75
N ARG A 260 2.94 22.35 10.45
CA ARG A 260 2.09 22.95 9.41
C ARG A 260 2.72 22.76 8.04
N GLY A 261 1.90 22.45 7.03
CA GLY A 261 2.34 22.30 5.65
C GLY A 261 1.83 21.01 5.00
N PHE A 262 1.45 20.02 5.80
CA PHE A 262 0.68 18.88 5.34
C PHE A 262 -0.80 19.26 5.13
N HIS A 263 -1.40 18.71 4.08
CA HIS A 263 -2.85 18.77 3.86
C HIS A 263 -3.31 17.60 2.98
N VAL A 264 -4.61 17.31 3.01
CA VAL A 264 -5.23 16.31 2.14
C VAL A 264 -5.98 17.04 1.02
N GLU A 265 -5.78 16.60 -0.22
CA GLU A 265 -6.55 17.07 -1.38
C GLU A 265 -7.41 15.94 -1.95
N LYS A 266 -8.67 16.25 -2.23
CA LYS A 266 -9.53 15.39 -3.03
C LYS A 266 -9.34 15.70 -4.50
N ARG A 267 -8.88 14.72 -5.27
CA ARG A 267 -8.70 14.83 -6.72
C ARG A 267 -9.50 13.74 -7.43
N GLN A 268 -10.69 14.09 -7.92
CA GLN A 268 -11.63 13.13 -8.48
C GLN A 268 -11.98 12.03 -7.44
N ALA A 269 -11.62 10.77 -7.71
CA ALA A 269 -11.80 9.63 -6.81
C ALA A 269 -10.56 9.30 -5.96
N LEU A 270 -9.61 10.23 -5.86
CA LEU A 270 -8.35 10.07 -5.13
C LEU A 270 -8.33 10.93 -3.88
N LEU A 271 -7.67 10.44 -2.84
CA LEU A 271 -7.20 11.27 -1.74
C LEU A 271 -5.69 11.36 -1.81
N VAL A 272 -5.19 12.59 -1.73
CA VAL A 272 -3.78 12.91 -1.95
C VAL A 272 -3.24 13.59 -0.71
N LEU A 273 -2.20 13.01 -0.10
CA LEU A 273 -1.43 13.68 0.93
C LEU A 273 -0.39 14.59 0.27
N CYS A 274 -0.42 15.85 0.63
CA CYS A 274 0.48 16.88 0.11
C CYS A 274 1.36 17.49 1.20
N TRP A 275 2.53 17.97 0.81
CA TRP A 275 3.38 18.89 1.57
C TRP A 275 3.58 20.16 0.76
N GLN A 276 3.21 21.33 1.31
CA GLN A 276 3.35 22.64 0.64
C GLN A 276 2.76 22.66 -0.79
N ARG A 277 1.59 22.02 -0.97
CA ARG A 277 0.85 21.86 -2.26
C ARG A 277 1.48 20.89 -3.26
N ARG A 278 2.49 20.13 -2.84
CA ARG A 278 3.14 19.10 -3.66
C ARG A 278 2.72 17.72 -3.16
N GLU A 279 2.35 16.85 -4.09
CA GLU A 279 1.90 15.49 -3.77
C GLU A 279 3.06 14.64 -3.24
N LEU A 280 2.80 13.95 -2.12
CA LEU A 280 3.72 12.96 -1.55
C LEU A 280 3.25 11.54 -1.85
N ILE A 281 1.95 11.28 -1.71
CA ILE A 281 1.33 9.99 -1.98
C ILE A 281 -0.17 10.17 -2.21
N SER A 282 -0.74 9.37 -3.10
CA SER A 282 -2.18 9.30 -3.32
C SER A 282 -2.70 7.88 -3.09
N ALA A 283 -3.91 7.83 -2.53
CA ALA A 283 -4.70 6.62 -2.35
C ALA A 283 -5.87 6.63 -3.33
N SER A 284 -6.26 5.44 -3.77
CA SER A 284 -7.35 5.20 -4.70
C SER A 284 -8.04 3.88 -4.39
N ALA A 285 -9.33 3.77 -4.70
CA ALA A 285 -10.09 2.55 -4.57
C ALA A 285 -10.78 2.20 -5.89
N TRP A 286 -10.95 0.91 -6.17
CA TRP A 286 -11.44 0.40 -7.45
C TRP A 286 -12.36 -0.80 -7.28
N ARG A 287 -13.31 -0.98 -8.19
CA ARG A 287 -14.22 -2.16 -8.30
C ARG A 287 -14.06 -2.82 -9.66
N CYS A 288 -14.20 -4.14 -9.71
CA CYS A 288 -14.22 -4.92 -10.94
C CYS A 288 -15.50 -4.76 -11.76
#